data_AF-A0A2H6MZB5-F1
#
_entry.id   AF-A0A2H6MZB5-F1
#
_cell.length_a   1.000
_cell.length_b   1.000
_cell.length_c   1.000
_cell.angle_alpha   90.00
_cell.angle_beta   90.00
_cell.angle_gamma   90.00
#
_symmetry.space_group_name_H-M   'P 1'
#
loop_
_entity.id
_entity.type
_entity.pdbx_description
1 polymer ?
#
loop_
_entity_poly.entity_id
_entity_poly.type
_entity_poly.pdbx_seq_one_letter_code
_entity_poly.pdbx_strand_id
1 'polypeptide(L)'
;TASKVMVVVTDGESHDGSMLPEVIAKCNSDNITRFGIAVLGYLIREKKDTQKLIDEIKAIASQPTSNFFFNVSSEEALLEKAGTLGKRIFSLEGTDQGDLFQMEMSQVGFSASYSHQKEVLMLGAVGAYEWTGTVVQKRGEKNIIYPNTTFQNVLQKSRNSYLGYSLAVLSLENSVFYVAGAPRSNYTGRVVVYQV
;
A
#
# COMPACT_ATOMS: atom_id res chain seq x y z
N THR A 1 16.40 -9.71 -6.99
CA THR A 1 16.08 -10.91 -6.17
C THR A 1 14.58 -10.92 -5.94
N ALA A 2 13.93 -12.08 -6.01
CA ALA A 2 12.49 -12.18 -5.80
C ALA A 2 12.15 -12.21 -4.30
N SER A 3 11.03 -11.59 -3.93
CA SER A 3 10.47 -11.70 -2.57
C SER A 3 10.07 -13.16 -2.30
N LYS A 4 10.44 -13.69 -1.13
CA LYS A 4 10.06 -15.04 -0.70
C LYS A 4 8.92 -14.96 0.30
N VAL A 5 7.80 -15.58 -0.02
CA VAL A 5 6.61 -15.62 0.84
C VAL A 5 6.23 -17.07 1.11
N MET A 6 5.92 -17.38 2.38
CA MET A 6 5.42 -18.68 2.82
C MET A 6 4.08 -18.48 3.55
N VAL A 7 3.08 -19.28 3.20
CA VAL A 7 1.76 -19.29 3.85
C VAL A 7 1.55 -20.66 4.47
N VAL A 8 1.41 -20.69 5.79
CA VAL A 8 1.20 -21.91 6.58
C VAL A 8 -0.27 -21.96 7.00
N VAL A 9 -0.98 -23.02 6.63
CA VAL A 9 -2.40 -23.24 6.94
C VAL A 9 -2.55 -24.61 7.60
N THR A 10 -3.10 -24.66 8.81
CA THR A 10 -3.30 -25.93 9.53
C THR A 10 -4.43 -25.84 10.56
N ASP A 11 -5.09 -26.97 10.80
CA ASP A 11 -6.07 -27.21 11.87
C ASP A 11 -5.51 -28.09 13.02
N GLY A 12 -4.27 -28.55 12.89
CA GLY A 12 -3.62 -29.47 13.82
C GLY A 12 -2.37 -28.91 14.49
N GLU A 13 -2.17 -29.30 15.75
CA GLU A 13 -0.96 -29.03 16.53
C GLU A 13 0.20 -29.91 16.06
N SER A 14 1.41 -29.36 16.07
CA SER A 14 2.59 -30.12 15.72
C SER A 14 3.01 -31.09 16.84
N HIS A 15 3.75 -32.13 16.45
CA HIS A 15 4.37 -33.07 17.38
C HIS A 15 5.89 -32.83 17.50
N ASP A 16 6.41 -31.84 16.78
CA ASP A 16 7.82 -31.55 16.59
C ASP A 16 8.18 -30.10 16.95
N GLY A 17 7.33 -29.42 17.73
CA GLY A 17 7.52 -28.03 18.16
C GLY A 17 8.89 -27.71 18.80
N SER A 18 9.65 -28.71 19.26
CA SER A 18 11.05 -28.54 19.68
C SER A 18 11.97 -28.00 18.58
N MET A 19 11.67 -28.26 17.30
CA MET A 19 12.44 -27.77 16.14
C MET A 19 12.04 -26.36 15.70
N LEU A 20 10.92 -25.83 16.19
CA LEU A 20 10.35 -24.56 15.75
C LEU A 20 11.35 -23.39 15.84
N PRO A 21 12.11 -23.19 16.94
CA PRO A 21 13.06 -22.08 17.02
C PRO A 21 14.15 -22.11 15.95
N GLU A 22 14.68 -23.30 15.65
CA GLU A 22 15.74 -23.49 14.66
C GLU A 22 15.23 -23.18 13.24
N VAL A 23 14.06 -23.73 12.89
CA VAL A 23 13.45 -23.54 11.57
C VAL A 23 13.10 -22.07 11.35
N ILE A 24 12.54 -21.38 12.35
CA ILE A 24 12.20 -19.97 12.25
C ILE A 24 13.45 -19.09 12.12
N ALA A 25 14.53 -19.41 12.82
CA ALA A 25 15.80 -18.70 12.65
C ALA A 25 16.33 -18.80 11.21
N LYS A 26 16.23 -19.98 10.60
CA LYS A 26 16.62 -20.20 9.20
C LYS A 26 15.70 -19.48 8.21
N CYS A 27 14.40 -19.46 8.45
CA CYS A 27 13.47 -18.68 7.62
C CYS A 27 13.75 -17.18 7.69
N ASN A 28 14.17 -16.68 8.85
CA ASN A 28 14.57 -15.28 9.02
C ASN A 28 15.87 -14.98 8.28
N SER A 29 16.90 -15.84 8.35
CA SER A 29 18.14 -15.65 7.59
C SER A 29 17.92 -15.64 6.09
N ASP A 30 16.92 -16.39 5.61
CA ASP A 30 16.58 -16.49 4.20
C ASP A 30 15.65 -15.38 3.69
N ASN A 31 15.28 -14.42 4.55
CA ASN A 31 14.33 -13.32 4.31
C ASN A 31 12.98 -13.81 3.78
N ILE A 32 12.41 -14.84 4.42
CA ILE A 32 11.08 -15.36 4.07
C ILE A 32 10.01 -14.68 4.91
N THR A 33 9.10 -13.96 4.27
CA THR A 33 7.88 -13.44 4.89
C THR A 33 6.88 -14.57 5.10
N ARG A 34 6.41 -14.76 6.33
CA ARG A 34 5.58 -15.91 6.73
C ARG A 34 4.23 -15.48 7.24
N PHE A 35 3.17 -16.03 6.65
CA PHE A 35 1.79 -15.90 7.11
C PHE A 35 1.33 -17.20 7.76
N GLY A 36 0.69 -17.11 8.93
CA GLY A 36 0.15 -18.25 9.66
C GLY A 36 -1.38 -18.19 9.75
N ILE A 37 -2.06 -19.26 9.36
CA ILE A 37 -3.53 -19.38 9.40
C ILE A 37 -3.91 -20.62 10.21
N ALA A 38 -4.51 -20.40 11.38
CA ALA A 38 -5.05 -21.45 12.23
C ALA A 38 -6.52 -21.73 11.89
N VAL A 39 -6.85 -22.95 11.50
CA VAL A 39 -8.21 -23.40 11.16
C VAL A 39 -8.83 -24.06 12.37
N LEU A 40 -9.73 -23.37 13.05
CA LEU A 40 -10.26 -23.80 14.35
C LEU A 40 -11.56 -24.60 14.25
N GLY A 41 -12.13 -24.76 13.05
CA GLY A 41 -13.45 -25.35 12.85
C GLY A 41 -13.60 -26.72 13.50
N TYR A 42 -12.64 -27.62 13.27
CA TYR A 42 -12.63 -28.95 13.89
C TYR A 42 -12.52 -28.88 15.42
N LEU A 43 -11.56 -28.12 15.95
CA LEU A 43 -11.32 -28.01 17.39
C LEU A 43 -12.52 -27.41 18.14
N ILE A 44 -13.19 -26.42 17.54
CA ILE A 44 -14.40 -25.80 18.11
C ILE A 44 -15.56 -26.80 18.13
N ARG A 45 -15.79 -27.54 17.04
CA ARG A 45 -16.85 -28.58 16.96
C ARG A 45 -16.66 -29.67 18.02
N GLU A 46 -15.42 -30.04 18.28
CA GLU A 46 -15.03 -31.07 19.25
C GLU A 46 -14.83 -30.55 20.69
N LYS A 47 -15.06 -29.24 20.94
CA LYS A 47 -14.83 -28.58 22.25
C LYS A 47 -13.40 -28.79 22.79
N LYS A 48 -12.41 -28.83 21.89
CA LYS A 48 -10.98 -28.95 22.21
C LYS A 48 -10.36 -27.58 22.48
N ASP A 49 -9.27 -27.58 23.23
CA ASP A 49 -8.48 -26.35 23.44
C ASP A 49 -7.88 -25.89 22.10
N THR A 50 -7.91 -24.58 21.86
CA THR A 50 -7.39 -23.93 20.65
C THR A 50 -6.14 -23.11 20.94
N GLN A 51 -5.81 -22.88 22.21
CA GLN A 51 -4.78 -21.94 22.60
C GLN A 51 -3.39 -22.39 22.15
N LYS A 52 -3.09 -23.68 22.30
CA LYS A 52 -1.80 -24.25 21.91
C LYS A 52 -1.55 -24.15 20.41
N LEU A 53 -2.56 -24.48 19.58
CA LEU A 53 -2.49 -24.26 18.13
C LEU A 53 -2.30 -22.77 17.79
N ILE A 54 -3.06 -21.88 18.43
CA ILE A 54 -2.96 -20.43 18.17
C ILE A 54 -1.54 -19.92 18.46
N ASP A 55 -0.95 -20.31 19.59
CA ASP A 55 0.38 -19.85 19.99
C ASP A 55 1.48 -20.40 19.09
N GLU A 56 1.34 -21.64 18.64
CA GLU A 56 2.23 -22.24 17.66
C GLU A 56 2.20 -21.50 16.31
N ILE A 57 1.02 -21.24 15.76
CA ILE A 57 0.90 -20.55 14.46
C ILE A 57 1.33 -19.07 14.57
N LYS A 58 1.13 -18.43 15.72
CA LYS A 58 1.69 -17.09 15.99
C LYS A 58 3.21 -17.09 15.99
N ALA A 59 3.85 -18.12 16.52
CA ALA A 59 5.30 -18.26 16.54
C ALA A 59 5.89 -18.52 15.13
N ILE A 60 5.11 -19.12 14.23
CA ILE A 60 5.48 -19.31 12.82
C ILE A 60 5.41 -17.99 12.03
N ALA A 61 4.38 -17.17 12.29
CA ALA A 61 4.12 -15.93 11.59
C ALA A 61 5.24 -14.89 11.76
N SER A 62 5.42 -14.02 10.76
CA SER A 62 6.38 -12.91 10.83
C SER A 62 5.92 -11.81 11.81
N GLN A 63 6.86 -10.94 12.18
CA GLN A 63 6.60 -9.82 13.07
C GLN A 63 6.26 -8.54 12.29
N PRO A 64 5.34 -7.68 12.78
CA PRO A 64 4.51 -7.89 13.97
C PRO A 64 3.40 -8.92 13.72
N THR A 65 3.18 -9.84 14.65
CA THR A 65 2.26 -10.98 14.47
C THR A 65 0.83 -10.57 14.09
N SER A 66 0.34 -9.40 14.50
CA SER A 66 -0.98 -8.85 14.13
C SER A 66 -1.20 -8.72 12.62
N ASN A 67 -0.11 -8.64 11.86
CA ASN A 67 -0.14 -8.44 10.41
C ASN A 67 -0.13 -9.76 9.64
N PHE A 68 0.44 -10.81 10.25
CA PHE A 68 0.80 -12.06 9.57
C PHE A 68 0.09 -13.30 10.13
N PHE A 69 -0.60 -13.18 11.26
CA PHE A 69 -1.39 -14.25 11.87
C PHE A 69 -2.89 -14.06 11.63
N PHE A 70 -3.57 -15.16 11.30
CA PHE A 70 -5.02 -15.22 11.17
C PHE A 70 -5.54 -16.49 11.82
N ASN A 71 -6.75 -16.44 12.38
CA ASN A 71 -7.52 -17.62 12.70
C ASN A 71 -8.86 -17.59 11.96
N VAL A 72 -9.42 -18.77 11.71
CA VAL A 72 -10.73 -18.93 11.09
C VAL A 72 -11.55 -19.95 11.86
N SER A 73 -12.85 -19.70 11.98
CA SER A 73 -13.80 -20.57 12.67
C SER A 73 -14.32 -21.71 11.80
N SER A 74 -14.10 -21.68 10.49
CA SER A 74 -14.44 -22.77 9.57
C SER A 74 -13.63 -22.69 8.28
N GLU A 75 -13.67 -23.78 7.52
CA GLU A 75 -12.98 -23.99 6.26
C GLU A 75 -13.52 -23.06 5.15
N GLU A 76 -14.80 -22.69 5.19
CA GLU A 76 -15.40 -21.73 4.25
C GLU A 76 -14.87 -20.31 4.48
N ALA A 77 -14.59 -19.94 5.73
CA ALA A 77 -14.01 -18.65 6.08
C ALA A 77 -12.57 -18.49 5.56
N LEU A 78 -11.89 -19.59 5.18
CA LEU A 78 -10.59 -19.52 4.50
C LEU A 78 -10.67 -18.82 3.16
N LEU A 79 -11.78 -18.94 2.41
CA LEU A 79 -11.92 -18.30 1.10
C LEU A 79 -11.88 -16.78 1.22
N GLU A 80 -12.56 -16.23 2.24
CA GLU A 80 -12.55 -14.80 2.55
C GLU A 80 -11.16 -14.34 3.03
N LYS A 81 -10.50 -15.13 3.89
CA LYS A 81 -9.14 -14.83 4.37
C LYS A 81 -8.10 -14.95 3.27
N ALA A 82 -8.21 -15.91 2.35
CA ALA A 82 -7.33 -16.07 1.20
C ALA A 82 -7.45 -14.88 0.24
N GLY A 83 -8.67 -14.37 0.01
CA GLY A 83 -8.87 -13.12 -0.73
C GLY A 83 -8.24 -11.91 -0.03
N THR A 84 -8.32 -11.85 1.31
CA THR A 84 -7.68 -10.81 2.12
C THR A 84 -6.15 -10.93 2.13
N LEU A 85 -5.62 -12.16 2.21
CA LEU A 85 -4.20 -12.48 2.20
C LEU A 85 -3.59 -12.16 0.84
N GLY A 86 -4.28 -12.54 -0.25
CA GLY A 86 -3.91 -12.20 -1.61
C GLY A 86 -3.82 -10.68 -1.78
N LYS A 87 -4.86 -9.95 -1.37
CA LYS A 87 -4.80 -8.47 -1.34
C LYS A 87 -3.62 -7.96 -0.51
N ARG A 88 -3.34 -8.53 0.67
CA ARG A 88 -2.21 -8.14 1.54
C ARG A 88 -0.82 -8.52 0.99
N ILE A 89 -0.70 -9.57 0.20
CA ILE A 89 0.56 -9.95 -0.46
C ILE A 89 0.78 -9.05 -1.67
N PHE A 90 -0.26 -8.75 -2.44
CA PHE A 90 -0.22 -7.66 -3.42
C PHE A 90 0.05 -6.31 -2.76
N SER A 91 -0.38 -6.13 -1.51
CA SER A 91 -0.04 -4.97 -0.70
C SER A 91 1.44 -4.89 -0.28
N LEU A 92 2.12 -6.04 -0.19
CA LEU A 92 3.57 -6.12 0.06
C LEU A 92 4.38 -5.85 -1.22
N GLU A 93 3.81 -6.16 -2.38
CA GLU A 93 4.26 -5.67 -3.69
C GLU A 93 3.71 -4.24 -3.98
N GLY A 94 2.84 -3.73 -3.10
CA GLY A 94 2.38 -2.34 -2.90
C GLY A 94 0.86 -2.19 -2.70
N THR A 95 0.24 -1.92 -1.55
CA THR A 95 0.51 -1.19 -0.28
C THR A 95 -0.34 -1.67 0.92
N ASP A 96 0.05 -1.41 2.19
CA ASP A 96 -0.83 -0.98 3.34
C ASP A 96 -0.38 -1.44 4.77
N GLN A 97 0.78 -2.08 4.95
CA GLN A 97 1.33 -2.36 6.30
C GLN A 97 2.80 -1.96 6.52
N GLY A 98 3.42 -1.34 5.52
CA GLY A 98 4.60 -0.48 5.66
C GLY A 98 4.16 0.95 5.31
N ASP A 99 4.93 1.97 5.73
CA ASP A 99 4.65 3.37 5.41
C ASP A 99 4.13 3.50 3.97
N LEU A 100 2.91 4.03 3.83
CA LEU A 100 2.25 4.24 2.54
C LEU A 100 3.27 4.90 1.59
N PHE A 101 3.44 4.40 0.36
CA PHE A 101 4.39 5.02 -0.57
C PHE A 101 4.05 6.50 -0.73
N GLN A 102 4.93 7.35 -0.22
CA GLN A 102 4.78 8.80 -0.28
C GLN A 102 5.28 9.29 -1.63
N MET A 103 6.58 9.14 -1.88
CA MET A 103 7.24 9.68 -3.07
C MET A 103 8.15 8.66 -3.77
N GLU A 104 8.30 7.45 -3.22
CA GLU A 104 9.18 6.38 -3.70
C GLU A 104 8.84 5.97 -5.13
N MET A 105 7.55 5.89 -5.44
CA MET A 105 7.02 5.58 -6.77
C MET A 105 6.50 6.82 -7.51
N SER A 106 6.90 8.02 -7.09
CA SER A 106 6.28 9.28 -7.53
C SER A 106 6.32 9.52 -9.04
N GLN A 107 7.37 9.05 -9.72
CA GLN A 107 7.60 9.30 -11.14
C GLN A 107 7.55 10.81 -11.46
N VAL A 108 8.22 11.63 -10.65
CA VAL A 108 8.29 13.09 -10.88
C VAL A 108 8.81 13.37 -12.29
N GLY A 109 8.10 14.24 -13.02
CA GLY A 109 8.40 14.56 -14.41
C GLY A 109 7.62 13.72 -15.43
N PHE A 110 6.64 12.93 -14.98
CA PHE A 110 5.71 12.21 -15.86
C PHE A 110 5.05 13.14 -16.88
N SER A 111 4.72 14.35 -16.46
CA SER A 111 4.35 15.47 -17.32
C SER A 111 5.05 16.74 -16.84
N ALA A 112 5.13 17.76 -17.70
CA ALA A 112 5.78 19.03 -17.37
C ALA A 112 5.07 20.22 -18.02
N SER A 113 5.08 21.36 -17.35
CA SER A 113 4.61 22.64 -17.90
C SER A 113 5.35 23.80 -17.24
N TYR A 114 5.56 24.90 -17.96
CA TYR A 114 6.34 26.04 -17.47
C TYR A 114 5.52 27.33 -17.50
N SER A 115 5.54 28.09 -16.40
CA SER A 115 4.98 29.45 -16.33
C SER A 115 6.09 30.47 -16.50
N HIS A 116 6.09 31.20 -17.62
CA HIS A 116 7.02 32.30 -17.85
C HIS A 116 6.77 33.48 -16.91
N GLN A 117 5.51 33.82 -16.62
CA GLN A 117 5.15 34.98 -15.78
C GLN A 117 5.55 34.82 -14.30
N LYS A 118 5.62 33.57 -13.80
CA LYS A 118 6.00 33.27 -12.41
C LYS A 118 7.34 32.54 -12.29
N GLU A 119 7.99 32.22 -13.40
CA GLU A 119 9.22 31.43 -13.50
C GLU A 119 9.14 30.11 -12.71
N VAL A 120 8.04 29.38 -12.90
CA VAL A 120 7.77 28.10 -12.22
C VAL A 120 7.72 26.97 -13.23
N LEU A 121 8.56 25.95 -13.02
CA LEU A 121 8.45 24.65 -13.68
C LEU A 121 7.57 23.74 -12.86
N MET A 122 6.47 23.27 -13.45
CA MET A 122 5.63 22.24 -12.88
C MET A 122 6.02 20.86 -13.41
N LEU A 123 6.06 19.88 -12.53
CA LEU A 123 6.31 18.48 -12.85
C LEU A 123 5.21 17.61 -12.23
N GLY A 124 4.62 16.74 -13.04
CA GLY A 124 3.62 15.76 -12.60
C GLY A 124 4.28 14.60 -11.88
N ALA A 125 3.66 14.13 -10.80
CA ALA A 125 4.16 13.02 -9.98
C ALA A 125 3.02 12.03 -9.72
N VAL A 126 2.67 11.26 -10.75
CA VAL A 126 1.45 10.44 -10.79
C VAL A 126 1.42 9.29 -9.78
N GLY A 127 2.58 8.74 -9.42
CA GLY A 127 2.67 7.61 -8.50
C GLY A 127 2.85 8.01 -7.03
N ALA A 128 2.84 9.31 -6.74
CA ALA A 128 2.94 9.80 -5.37
C ALA A 128 1.69 9.43 -4.57
N TYR A 129 1.87 9.14 -3.28
CA TYR A 129 0.80 8.85 -2.32
C TYR A 129 -0.15 7.75 -2.82
N GLU A 130 0.41 6.57 -3.06
CA GLU A 130 -0.33 5.42 -3.61
C GLU A 130 -1.06 5.74 -4.91
N TRP A 131 -0.35 6.34 -5.86
CA TRP A 131 -0.92 6.79 -7.14
C TRP A 131 -2.13 7.74 -7.02
N THR A 132 -2.38 8.34 -5.87
CA THR A 132 -3.27 9.51 -5.77
C THR A 132 -2.74 10.62 -6.67
N GLY A 133 -1.41 10.77 -6.69
CA GLY A 133 -0.68 11.70 -7.52
C GLY A 133 -0.55 13.08 -6.87
N THR A 134 0.48 13.82 -7.28
CA THR A 134 0.70 15.21 -6.88
C THR A 134 1.44 15.96 -7.98
N VAL A 135 1.79 17.20 -7.68
CA VAL A 135 2.57 18.10 -8.53
C VAL A 135 3.75 18.66 -7.75
N VAL A 136 4.90 18.79 -8.43
CA VAL A 136 6.10 19.42 -7.91
C VAL A 136 6.29 20.74 -8.64
N GLN A 137 6.40 21.83 -7.89
CA GLN A 137 6.73 23.15 -8.44
C GLN A 137 8.18 23.49 -8.13
N LYS A 138 8.96 23.74 -9.17
CA LYS A 138 10.35 24.17 -9.08
C LYS A 138 10.47 25.63 -9.47
N ARG A 139 11.05 26.43 -8.57
CA ARG A 139 11.42 27.84 -8.80
C ARG A 139 12.89 28.02 -8.44
N GLY A 140 13.75 28.20 -9.44
CA GLY A 140 15.20 28.17 -9.25
C GLY A 140 15.63 26.83 -8.63
N GLU A 141 16.30 26.88 -7.48
CA GLU A 141 16.73 25.69 -6.73
C GLU A 141 15.67 25.17 -5.74
N LYS A 142 14.59 25.93 -5.51
CA LYS A 142 13.55 25.54 -4.54
C LYS A 142 12.52 24.63 -5.18
N ASN A 143 12.29 23.48 -4.56
CA ASN A 143 11.21 22.56 -4.90
C ASN A 143 10.09 22.66 -3.86
N ILE A 144 8.85 22.75 -4.33
CA ILE A 144 7.63 22.67 -3.51
C ILE A 144 6.90 21.41 -3.94
N ILE A 145 6.69 20.51 -2.98
CA ILE A 145 5.93 19.27 -3.17
C ILE A 145 4.67 19.40 -2.33
N TYR A 146 3.50 19.26 -2.94
CA TYR A 146 2.25 19.33 -2.19
C TYR A 146 1.98 18.01 -1.45
N PRO A 147 1.60 18.05 -0.16
CA PRO A 147 1.19 16.87 0.59
C PRO A 147 -0.09 16.26 0.02
N ASN A 148 -0.36 14.99 0.34
CA ASN A 148 -1.54 14.27 -0.17
C ASN A 148 -2.87 14.95 0.21
N THR A 149 -2.87 15.76 1.28
CA THR A 149 -4.04 16.42 1.82
C THR A 149 -4.47 17.63 0.99
N THR A 150 -3.55 18.24 0.21
CA THR A 150 -3.82 19.47 -0.54
C THR A 150 -4.96 19.31 -1.55
N PHE A 151 -4.98 18.20 -2.30
CA PHE A 151 -5.97 17.99 -3.37
C PHE A 151 -7.06 16.99 -2.99
N GLN A 152 -7.03 16.45 -1.77
CA GLN A 152 -7.85 15.32 -1.35
C GLN A 152 -9.35 15.60 -1.47
N ASN A 153 -9.79 16.82 -1.13
CA ASN A 153 -11.20 17.22 -1.23
C ASN A 153 -11.66 17.32 -2.69
N VAL A 154 -10.83 17.88 -3.58
CA VAL A 154 -11.15 18.05 -5.00
C VAL A 154 -11.22 16.69 -5.71
N LEU A 155 -10.33 15.77 -5.30
CA LEU A 155 -10.29 14.39 -5.76
C LEU A 155 -11.33 13.48 -5.06
N GLN A 156 -12.19 14.02 -4.18
CA GLN A 156 -13.18 13.26 -3.42
C GLN A 156 -12.61 12.04 -2.68
N LYS A 157 -11.40 12.18 -2.12
CA LYS A 157 -10.67 11.10 -1.44
C LYS A 157 -10.43 9.86 -2.33
N SER A 158 -10.48 10.00 -3.66
CA SER A 158 -10.18 8.94 -4.61
C SER A 158 -8.69 8.59 -4.56
N ARG A 159 -8.38 7.33 -4.21
CA ARG A 159 -7.05 6.74 -4.40
C ARG A 159 -6.81 6.44 -5.89
N ASN A 160 -5.56 6.20 -6.29
CA ASN A 160 -5.20 5.83 -7.67
C ASN A 160 -5.71 6.83 -8.74
N SER A 161 -5.79 8.12 -8.39
CA SER A 161 -6.34 9.19 -9.22
C SER A 161 -5.43 9.63 -10.36
N TYR A 162 -4.12 9.39 -10.24
CA TYR A 162 -3.07 9.81 -11.17
C TYR A 162 -3.05 11.35 -11.37
N LEU A 163 -3.25 12.12 -10.30
CA LEU A 163 -3.10 13.57 -10.39
C LEU A 163 -1.68 13.94 -10.86
N GLY A 164 -1.59 14.85 -11.82
CA GLY A 164 -0.33 15.21 -12.47
C GLY A 164 -0.04 14.38 -13.72
N TYR A 165 -0.99 13.60 -14.22
CA TYR A 165 -0.85 12.88 -15.49
C TYR A 165 -0.68 13.84 -16.67
N SER A 166 -1.38 14.96 -16.63
CA SER A 166 -1.22 16.08 -17.56
C SER A 166 -1.18 17.40 -16.79
N LEU A 167 -0.46 18.38 -17.32
CA LEU A 167 -0.29 19.70 -16.73
C LEU A 167 -0.51 20.79 -17.77
N ALA A 168 -1.07 21.90 -17.32
CA ALA A 168 -1.14 23.14 -18.10
C ALA A 168 -1.02 24.36 -17.19
N VAL A 169 -0.64 25.48 -17.79
CA VAL A 169 -0.56 26.79 -17.13
C VAL A 169 -1.49 27.75 -17.88
N LEU A 170 -2.35 28.44 -17.15
CA LEU A 170 -3.21 29.49 -17.68
C LEU A 170 -2.67 30.83 -17.18
N SER A 171 -2.16 31.66 -18.09
CA SER A 171 -1.67 32.99 -17.77
C SER A 171 -2.71 34.03 -18.18
N LEU A 172 -3.13 34.85 -17.22
CA LEU A 172 -3.99 36.02 -17.40
C LEU A 172 -3.17 37.28 -17.07
N GLU A 173 -3.70 38.46 -17.39
CA GLU A 173 -2.97 39.73 -17.23
C GLU A 173 -2.33 39.88 -15.83
N ASN A 174 -3.08 39.55 -14.78
CA ASN A 174 -2.64 39.73 -13.38
C ASN A 174 -2.56 38.44 -12.56
N SER A 175 -2.79 37.27 -13.17
CA SER A 175 -2.84 36.00 -12.44
C SER A 175 -2.36 34.82 -13.26
N VAL A 176 -1.86 33.80 -12.57
CA VAL A 176 -1.47 32.52 -13.17
C VAL A 176 -2.23 31.42 -12.44
N PHE A 177 -2.92 30.57 -13.19
CA PHE A 177 -3.54 29.36 -12.69
C PHE A 177 -2.78 28.15 -13.20
N TYR A 178 -2.69 27.15 -12.34
CA TYR A 178 -2.07 25.87 -12.61
C TYR A 178 -3.15 24.81 -12.74
N VAL A 179 -2.98 23.93 -13.72
CA VAL A 179 -3.97 22.91 -14.06
C VAL A 179 -3.31 21.55 -14.01
N ALA A 180 -3.94 20.60 -13.33
CA ALA A 180 -3.48 19.22 -13.24
C ALA A 180 -4.61 18.22 -13.52
N GLY A 181 -4.38 17.33 -14.47
CA GLY A 181 -5.29 16.23 -14.80
C GLY A 181 -5.12 15.04 -13.85
N ALA A 182 -6.25 14.47 -13.44
CA ALA A 182 -6.36 13.24 -12.67
C ALA A 182 -7.33 12.28 -13.39
N PRO A 183 -6.90 11.65 -14.51
CA PRO A 183 -7.80 10.95 -15.43
C PRO A 183 -8.48 9.73 -14.80
N ARG A 184 -7.94 9.17 -13.71
CA ARG A 184 -8.50 8.00 -13.02
C ARG A 184 -9.32 8.35 -11.79
N SER A 185 -9.41 9.64 -11.42
CA SER A 185 -10.18 10.06 -10.25
C SER A 185 -11.63 9.62 -10.36
N ASN A 186 -12.08 8.83 -9.39
CA ASN A 186 -13.42 8.22 -9.35
C ASN A 186 -13.83 7.50 -10.65
N TYR A 187 -12.87 6.96 -11.41
CA TYR A 187 -13.07 6.29 -12.71
C TYR A 187 -13.75 7.12 -13.81
N THR A 188 -13.99 8.41 -13.58
CA THR A 188 -14.55 9.35 -14.56
C THR A 188 -13.54 10.41 -14.99
N GLY A 189 -12.48 10.59 -14.21
CA GLY A 189 -11.48 11.63 -14.40
C GLY A 189 -11.90 12.98 -13.82
N ARG A 190 -10.90 13.80 -13.48
CA ARG A 190 -11.05 15.17 -13.00
C ARG A 190 -9.91 16.06 -13.49
N VAL A 191 -10.17 17.36 -13.48
CA VAL A 191 -9.16 18.40 -13.68
C VAL A 191 -9.18 19.32 -12.47
N VAL A 192 -8.02 19.52 -11.88
CA VAL A 192 -7.81 20.43 -10.75
C VAL A 192 -7.23 21.73 -11.28
N VAL A 193 -7.87 22.85 -10.99
CA VAL A 193 -7.37 24.19 -11.27
C VAL A 193 -7.11 24.89 -9.95
N TYR A 194 -5.92 25.45 -9.78
CA TYR A 194 -5.52 26.11 -8.53
C TYR A 194 -4.56 27.27 -8.79
N GLN A 195 -4.43 28.14 -7.79
CA GLN A 195 -3.50 29.27 -7.78
C GLN A 195 -2.67 29.19 -6.50
N VAL A 196 -1.45 29.73 -6.53
CA VAL A 196 -0.47 29.73 -5.44
C VAL A 196 -0.06 31.16 -5.12
#